data_AF-A0A367CC40-F1
#
_entry.id   AF-A0A367CC40-F1
#
_cell.length_a   1.000
_cell.length_b   1.000
_cell.length_c   1.000
_cell.angle_alpha   90.00
_cell.angle_beta   90.00
_cell.angle_gamma   90.00
#
_symmetry.space_group_name_H-M   'P 1'
#
loop_
_entity.id
_entity.type
_entity.pdbx_description
1 polymer ?
#
loop_
_entity_poly.entity_id
_entity_poly.type
_entity_poly.pdbx_seq_one_letter_code
_entity_poly.pdbx_strand_id
1 'polypeptide(L)'
;MSKINDMKFLILFLVLGIFGIGAGLNYWHHYTSTEYQSKQLALAIQKNQYTNFKKICPQFTNGQVIDKETFQLYRSSLDTKSKLVDLEKMIRDVEQFEMKNENNFWRPTQFYAIPRTIEIEMANDTKLISKISNKTIPLKNKKLGPFISSEYSVKYLLDSPIYGEIESNKKEDLRKSNQKVSLDESSVFIQNDSFQRKLLKRIVEYYVSMNQCIKNDLSFGALDAVTIDEKKKIQAEFDELRPYMNSYDQKFQTFVVNSESFKVESGNETKVTFDLYTDNELTVQLKKESGMTEPLIDKSHNAEVTMLYDQDQKDWVIQTLDFETYVQDPSKWTTQQKIKLEQVNEGTWDSENPTEMI
;
A
#
# COMPACT_ATOMS: atom_id res chain seq x y z
N MET A 1 30.06 88.40 -4.92
CA MET A 1 30.40 87.01 -5.34
C MET A 1 29.88 85.92 -4.41
N SER A 2 29.60 86.14 -3.12
CA SER A 2 29.19 85.02 -2.23
C SER A 2 27.76 84.48 -2.47
N LYS A 3 26.76 85.34 -2.73
CA LYS A 3 25.36 84.90 -3.00
C LYS A 3 25.20 83.93 -4.18
N ILE A 4 26.04 84.06 -5.21
CA ILE A 4 26.00 83.17 -6.40
C ILE A 4 26.56 81.78 -6.05
N ASN A 5 27.56 81.70 -5.18
CA ASN A 5 28.11 80.43 -4.73
C ASN A 5 27.15 79.73 -3.77
N ASP A 6 26.51 80.46 -2.84
CA ASP A 6 25.53 79.91 -1.91
C ASP A 6 24.31 79.31 -2.65
N MET A 7 23.83 79.99 -3.71
CA MET A 7 22.74 79.50 -4.55
C MET A 7 23.14 78.26 -5.37
N LYS A 8 24.39 78.17 -5.85
CA LYS A 8 24.92 76.99 -6.54
C LYS A 8 25.05 75.79 -5.60
N PHE A 9 25.50 76.00 -4.36
CA PHE A 9 25.56 74.95 -3.33
C PHE A 9 24.17 74.44 -2.95
N LEU A 10 23.17 75.32 -2.82
CA LEU A 10 21.79 74.94 -2.54
C LEU A 10 21.20 74.08 -3.68
N ILE A 11 21.43 74.48 -4.94
CA ILE A 11 20.97 73.72 -6.12
C ILE A 11 21.65 72.35 -6.19
N LEU A 12 22.97 72.28 -5.94
CA LEU A 12 23.70 71.01 -5.93
C LEU A 12 23.18 70.07 -4.82
N PHE A 13 22.89 70.59 -3.64
CA PHE A 13 22.35 69.81 -2.53
C PHE A 13 20.93 69.30 -2.83
N LEU A 14 20.08 70.12 -3.46
CA LEU A 14 18.76 69.73 -3.93
C LEU A 14 18.83 68.63 -5.00
N VAL A 15 19.74 68.77 -5.98
CA VAL A 15 19.95 67.77 -7.03
C VAL A 15 20.43 66.45 -6.43
N LEU A 16 21.44 66.47 -5.55
CA LEU A 16 21.92 65.27 -4.86
C LEU A 16 20.84 64.65 -3.95
N GLY A 17 20.02 65.47 -3.30
CA GLY A 17 18.86 65.02 -2.52
C GLY A 17 17.81 64.31 -3.38
N ILE A 18 17.46 64.87 -4.53
CA ILE A 18 16.52 64.27 -5.49
C ILE A 18 17.08 62.97 -6.07
N PHE A 19 18.37 62.93 -6.44
CA PHE A 19 19.02 61.71 -6.91
C PHE A 19 19.09 60.64 -5.82
N GLY A 20 19.42 61.01 -4.58
CA GLY A 20 19.44 60.09 -3.43
C GLY A 20 18.07 59.52 -3.10
N ILE A 21 17.02 60.36 -3.11
CA ILE A 21 15.64 59.94 -2.94
C ILE A 21 15.21 59.04 -4.11
N GLY A 22 15.51 59.41 -5.36
CA GLY A 22 15.19 58.61 -6.54
C GLY A 22 15.88 57.24 -6.55
N ALA A 23 17.15 57.18 -6.17
CA ALA A 23 17.89 55.93 -6.03
C ALA A 23 17.33 55.06 -4.89
N GLY A 24 17.00 55.66 -3.75
CA GLY A 24 16.36 54.98 -2.61
C GLY A 24 14.97 54.44 -2.95
N LEU A 25 14.17 55.20 -3.69
CA LEU A 25 12.84 54.80 -4.13
C LEU A 25 12.90 53.65 -5.16
N ASN A 26 13.82 53.71 -6.13
CA ASN A 26 14.02 52.63 -7.09
C ASN A 26 14.54 51.35 -6.43
N TYR A 27 15.47 51.49 -5.48
CA TYR A 27 15.95 50.38 -4.67
C TYR A 27 14.79 49.74 -3.90
N TRP A 28 14.02 50.54 -3.16
CA TRP A 28 12.85 50.06 -2.42
C TRP A 28 11.82 49.35 -3.31
N HIS A 29 11.52 49.93 -4.47
CA HIS A 29 10.62 49.34 -5.45
C HIS A 29 11.08 47.95 -5.91
N HIS A 30 12.39 47.78 -6.15
CA HIS A 30 12.99 46.48 -6.48
C HIS A 30 12.77 45.46 -5.36
N TYR A 31 12.97 45.80 -4.09
CA TYR A 31 12.71 44.89 -2.96
C TYR A 31 11.24 44.53 -2.81
N THR A 32 10.33 45.43 -3.17
CA THR A 32 8.89 45.13 -3.14
C THR A 32 8.39 44.35 -4.34
N SER A 33 9.20 44.24 -5.41
CA SER A 33 8.80 43.66 -6.69
C SER A 33 8.52 42.16 -6.61
N THR A 34 7.61 41.69 -7.46
CA THR A 34 7.31 40.27 -7.65
C THR A 34 8.54 39.45 -8.02
N GLU A 35 9.43 40.01 -8.86
CA GLU A 35 10.64 39.31 -9.30
C GLU A 35 11.60 39.05 -8.14
N TYR A 36 11.87 40.08 -7.34
CA TYR A 36 12.72 39.94 -6.18
C TYR A 36 12.12 38.96 -5.15
N GLN A 37 10.82 39.11 -4.85
CA GLN A 37 10.15 38.26 -3.86
C GLN A 37 10.02 36.80 -4.32
N SER A 38 9.76 36.52 -5.61
CA SER A 38 9.73 35.15 -6.11
C SER A 38 11.11 34.48 -6.00
N LYS A 39 12.18 35.22 -6.30
CA LYS A 39 13.55 34.75 -6.18
C LYS A 39 13.95 34.48 -4.73
N GLN A 40 13.57 35.37 -3.79
CA GLN A 40 13.82 35.14 -2.37
C GLN A 40 13.04 33.94 -1.83
N LEU A 41 11.79 33.74 -2.27
CA LEU A 41 10.99 32.57 -1.91
C LEU A 41 11.62 31.28 -2.47
N ALA A 42 12.03 31.27 -3.74
CA ALA A 42 12.73 30.15 -4.35
C ALA A 42 14.05 29.82 -3.64
N LEU A 43 14.84 30.84 -3.25
CA LEU A 43 16.07 30.67 -2.47
C LEU A 43 15.78 30.08 -1.08
N ALA A 44 14.71 30.54 -0.43
CA ALA A 44 14.31 30.03 0.89
C ALA A 44 13.90 28.55 0.80
N ILE A 45 13.15 28.16 -0.24
CA ILE A 45 12.80 26.76 -0.50
C ILE A 45 14.06 25.94 -0.75
N GLN A 46 14.90 26.36 -1.71
CA GLN A 46 16.11 25.62 -2.09
C GLN A 46 17.04 25.37 -0.88
N LYS A 47 17.24 26.40 -0.05
CA LYS A 47 18.09 26.36 1.16
C LYS A 47 17.39 25.80 2.40
N ASN A 48 16.15 25.32 2.29
CA ASN A 48 15.36 24.79 3.40
C ASN A 48 15.17 25.77 4.59
N GLN A 49 14.93 27.06 4.30
CA GLN A 49 14.85 28.15 5.28
C GLN A 49 13.41 28.57 5.58
N TYR A 50 12.75 27.85 6.50
CA TYR A 50 11.34 28.12 6.87
C TYR A 50 11.08 29.58 7.31
N THR A 51 11.98 30.18 8.10
CA THR A 51 11.80 31.56 8.59
C THR A 51 11.76 32.59 7.46
N ASN A 52 12.52 32.36 6.38
CA ASN A 52 12.52 33.24 5.20
C ASN A 52 11.32 32.94 4.30
N PHE A 53 10.97 31.66 4.15
CA PHE A 53 9.77 31.22 3.45
C PHE A 53 8.51 31.88 4.03
N LYS A 54 8.28 31.77 5.35
CA LYS A 54 7.08 32.27 6.03
C LYS A 54 6.88 33.79 5.87
N LYS A 55 7.96 34.58 5.72
CA LYS A 55 7.85 36.03 5.52
C LYS A 55 7.17 36.38 4.19
N ILE A 56 7.35 35.54 3.18
CA ILE A 56 6.90 35.78 1.81
C ILE A 56 5.64 34.96 1.48
N CYS A 57 5.57 33.71 1.99
CA CYS A 57 4.43 32.79 1.86
C CYS A 57 3.99 32.28 3.25
N PRO A 58 3.27 33.11 4.03
CA PRO A 58 2.89 32.76 5.40
C PRO A 58 1.75 31.74 5.50
N GLN A 59 0.86 31.69 4.50
CA GLN A 59 -0.39 30.96 4.57
C GLN A 59 -0.87 30.54 3.17
N PHE A 60 -1.80 29.59 3.15
CA PHE A 60 -2.53 29.19 1.95
C PHE A 60 -3.56 30.26 1.54
N THR A 61 -4.08 30.17 0.32
CA THR A 61 -5.14 31.07 -0.19
C THR A 61 -6.43 31.01 0.64
N ASN A 62 -6.71 29.88 1.30
CA ASN A 62 -7.83 29.72 2.23
C ASN A 62 -7.59 30.33 3.63
N GLY A 63 -6.45 30.99 3.86
CA GLY A 63 -6.10 31.63 5.13
C GLY A 63 -5.43 30.71 6.16
N GLN A 64 -5.30 29.41 5.90
CA GLN A 64 -4.60 28.50 6.81
C GLN A 64 -3.09 28.76 6.82
N VAL A 65 -2.49 28.95 7.99
CA VAL A 65 -1.05 29.18 8.15
C VAL A 65 -0.24 27.97 7.68
N ILE A 66 0.83 28.21 6.93
CA ILE A 66 1.79 27.17 6.54
C ILE A 66 2.81 27.03 7.67
N ASP A 67 2.73 25.92 8.40
CA ASP A 67 3.66 25.62 9.48
C ASP A 67 5.00 25.07 8.96
N LYS A 68 5.94 24.86 9.88
CA LYS A 68 7.27 24.33 9.55
C LYS A 68 7.18 22.91 8.98
N GLU A 69 6.23 22.11 9.44
CA GLU A 69 6.10 20.72 9.02
C GLU A 69 5.61 20.63 7.58
N THR A 70 4.54 21.35 7.21
CA THR A 70 4.05 21.47 5.83
C THR A 70 5.16 21.94 4.89
N PHE A 71 5.95 22.95 5.31
CA PHE A 71 7.09 23.40 4.51
C PHE A 71 8.16 22.30 4.34
N GLN A 72 8.47 21.53 5.38
CA GLN A 72 9.43 20.44 5.27
C GLN A 72 8.93 19.32 4.35
N LEU A 73 7.63 18.99 4.38
CA LEU A 73 7.03 18.02 3.48
C LEU A 73 7.13 18.47 2.02
N TYR A 74 6.79 19.73 1.74
CA TYR A 74 6.97 20.32 0.43
C TYR A 74 8.44 20.33 0.00
N ARG A 75 9.37 20.63 0.92
CA ARG A 75 10.79 20.60 0.58
C ARG A 75 11.29 19.20 0.25
N SER A 76 10.76 18.17 0.91
CA SER A 76 11.15 16.78 0.70
C SER A 76 10.53 16.17 -0.55
N SER A 77 9.47 16.76 -1.09
CA SER A 77 8.89 16.37 -2.39
C SER A 77 9.68 16.91 -3.59
N LEU A 78 10.49 17.96 -3.38
CA LEU A 78 11.33 18.56 -4.42
C LEU A 78 12.70 17.86 -4.54
N ASP A 79 13.20 17.76 -5.77
CA ASP A 79 14.58 17.31 -6.01
C ASP A 79 15.58 18.24 -5.30
N THR A 80 16.53 17.65 -4.58
CA THR A 80 17.68 18.36 -3.99
C THR A 80 18.44 19.24 -4.99
N LYS A 81 18.39 18.91 -6.29
CA LYS A 81 19.03 19.65 -7.40
C LYS A 81 18.09 20.61 -8.13
N SER A 82 16.86 20.86 -7.65
CA SER A 82 15.95 21.80 -8.31
C SER A 82 16.63 23.15 -8.53
N LYS A 83 16.70 23.57 -9.80
CA LYS A 83 17.32 24.84 -10.18
C LYS A 83 16.43 25.98 -9.68
N LEU A 84 17.06 27.07 -9.26
CA LEU A 84 16.34 28.25 -8.76
C LEU A 84 15.30 28.76 -9.76
N VAL A 85 15.64 28.74 -11.05
CA VAL A 85 14.75 29.15 -12.15
C VAL A 85 13.48 28.30 -12.22
N ASP A 86 13.57 26.99 -11.94
CA ASP A 86 12.41 26.10 -11.99
C ASP A 86 11.48 26.34 -10.80
N LEU A 87 12.04 26.61 -9.63
CA LEU A 87 11.28 27.01 -8.44
C LEU A 87 10.61 28.38 -8.62
N GLU A 88 11.29 29.35 -9.23
CA GLU A 88 10.70 30.65 -9.55
C GLU A 88 9.54 30.53 -10.53
N LYS A 89 9.67 29.69 -11.57
CA LYS A 89 8.57 29.41 -12.51
C LYS A 89 7.37 28.79 -11.79
N MET A 90 7.61 27.83 -10.89
CA MET A 90 6.57 27.19 -10.09
C MET A 90 5.85 28.20 -9.18
N ILE A 91 6.60 29.09 -8.51
CA ILE A 91 6.04 30.13 -7.62
C ILE A 91 5.18 31.14 -8.38
N ARG A 92 5.51 31.42 -9.64
CA ARG A 92 4.75 32.36 -10.49
C ARG A 92 3.61 31.69 -11.26
N ASP A 93 3.46 30.38 -11.13
CA ASP A 93 2.34 29.66 -11.71
C ASP A 93 1.07 29.93 -10.90
N VAL A 94 0.10 30.58 -11.55
CA VAL A 94 -1.18 30.96 -10.95
C VAL A 94 -2.05 29.76 -10.58
N GLU A 95 -1.79 28.57 -11.15
CA GLU A 95 -2.43 27.33 -10.72
C GLU A 95 -1.83 26.80 -9.40
N GLN A 96 -0.71 27.34 -8.93
CA GLN A 96 0.00 26.86 -7.75
C GLN A 96 0.07 27.88 -6.61
N PHE A 97 0.19 29.16 -6.96
CA PHE A 97 0.26 30.27 -6.01
C PHE A 97 -0.59 31.46 -6.46
N GLU A 98 -1.31 32.05 -5.53
CA GLU A 98 -1.94 33.36 -5.70
C GLU A 98 -0.97 34.45 -5.25
N MET A 99 -0.83 35.49 -6.06
CA MET A 99 -0.04 36.67 -5.74
C MET A 99 -0.96 37.75 -5.17
N LYS A 100 -0.58 38.36 -4.03
CA LYS A 100 -1.24 39.58 -3.53
C LYS A 100 -0.28 40.76 -3.49
N ASN A 101 -0.89 41.93 -3.70
CA ASN A 101 -0.27 43.25 -3.74
C ASN A 101 0.56 43.51 -5.00
N GLU A 102 0.02 43.18 -6.17
CA GLU A 102 0.56 43.69 -7.42
C GLU A 102 0.61 45.24 -7.34
N ASN A 103 1.82 45.80 -7.47
CA ASN A 103 2.08 47.24 -7.59
C ASN A 103 1.95 48.12 -6.34
N ASN A 104 2.02 47.57 -5.11
CA ASN A 104 2.12 48.41 -3.91
C ASN A 104 3.58 48.79 -3.63
N PHE A 105 3.94 50.05 -3.92
CA PHE A 105 5.28 50.59 -3.65
C PHE A 105 5.75 50.41 -2.19
N TRP A 106 4.82 50.33 -1.24
CA TRP A 106 5.14 50.29 0.20
C TRP A 106 5.06 48.90 0.82
N ARG A 107 4.57 47.89 0.11
CA ARG A 107 4.40 46.53 0.66
C ARG A 107 4.98 45.50 -0.30
N PRO A 108 5.86 44.60 0.16
CA PRO A 108 6.40 43.56 -0.70
C PRO A 108 5.30 42.63 -1.20
N THR A 109 5.42 42.17 -2.45
CA THR A 109 4.58 41.11 -3.01
C THR A 109 4.61 39.88 -2.10
N GLN A 110 3.42 39.36 -1.77
CA GLN A 110 3.27 38.11 -1.03
C GLN A 110 2.68 37.04 -1.93
N PHE A 111 3.06 35.80 -1.65
CA PHE A 111 2.58 34.62 -2.34
C PHE A 111 1.75 33.78 -1.37
N TYR A 112 0.70 33.15 -1.88
CA TYR A 112 -0.20 32.32 -1.11
C TYR A 112 -0.34 31.00 -1.85
N ALA A 113 0.14 29.90 -1.27
CA ALA A 113 0.01 28.60 -1.91
C ALA A 113 -1.47 28.22 -2.05
N ILE A 114 -1.86 27.67 -3.19
CA ILE A 114 -3.17 27.05 -3.34
C ILE A 114 -3.15 25.72 -2.58
N PRO A 115 -4.06 25.50 -1.61
CA PRO A 115 -4.03 24.29 -0.80
C PRO A 115 -4.43 23.07 -1.63
N ARG A 116 -3.64 22.00 -1.48
CA ARG A 116 -3.90 20.72 -2.15
C ARG A 116 -4.17 19.62 -1.15
N THR A 117 -5.10 18.74 -1.46
CA THR A 117 -5.44 17.60 -0.60
C THR A 117 -5.44 16.30 -1.38
N ILE A 118 -5.18 15.21 -0.67
CA ILE A 118 -5.41 13.85 -1.17
C ILE A 118 -6.60 13.30 -0.39
N GLU A 119 -7.69 13.00 -1.09
CA GLU A 119 -8.86 12.32 -0.54
C GLU A 119 -8.65 10.81 -0.62
N ILE A 120 -8.88 10.12 0.49
CA ILE A 120 -8.65 8.68 0.63
C ILE A 120 -10.00 7.97 0.68
N GLU A 121 -10.20 7.02 -0.23
CA GLU A 121 -11.28 6.04 -0.17
C GLU A 121 -10.73 4.68 0.27
N MET A 122 -11.27 4.16 1.37
CA MET A 122 -10.94 2.85 1.95
C MET A 122 -12.11 2.36 2.82
N ALA A 123 -12.11 1.07 3.20
CA ALA A 123 -13.10 0.54 4.12
C ALA A 123 -13.02 1.23 5.50
N ASN A 124 -14.13 1.23 6.24
CA ASN A 124 -14.22 2.01 7.48
C ASN A 124 -13.46 1.39 8.67
N ASP A 125 -13.20 0.08 8.61
CA ASP A 125 -12.53 -0.73 9.63
C ASP A 125 -11.01 -0.88 9.41
N THR A 126 -10.52 -0.48 8.24
CA THR A 126 -9.09 -0.51 7.92
C THR A 126 -8.36 0.70 8.49
N LYS A 127 -7.23 0.44 9.15
CA LYS A 127 -6.36 1.51 9.64
C LYS A 127 -5.40 1.93 8.53
N LEU A 128 -5.19 3.24 8.43
CA LEU A 128 -4.23 3.82 7.50
C LEU A 128 -3.22 4.69 8.22
N ILE A 129 -1.94 4.40 7.98
CA ILE A 129 -0.83 5.30 8.31
C ILE A 129 -0.23 5.78 6.99
N SER A 130 -0.33 7.09 6.74
CA SER A 130 0.28 7.72 5.56
C SER A 130 1.62 8.37 5.93
N LYS A 131 2.66 8.19 5.12
CA LYS A 131 3.98 8.76 5.34
C LYS A 131 4.52 9.47 4.10
N ILE A 132 5.17 10.60 4.31
CA ILE A 132 5.97 11.32 3.31
C ILE A 132 7.35 11.54 3.92
N SER A 133 8.41 11.03 3.27
CA SER A 133 9.79 11.14 3.76
C SER A 133 9.94 10.74 5.25
N ASN A 134 9.32 9.60 5.61
CA ASN A 134 9.26 9.04 6.97
C ASN A 134 8.48 9.85 8.02
N LYS A 135 7.83 10.96 7.66
CA LYS A 135 6.92 11.68 8.54
C LYS A 135 5.50 11.17 8.36
N THR A 136 4.85 10.83 9.47
CA THR A 136 3.45 10.43 9.47
C THR A 136 2.56 11.66 9.21
N ILE A 137 1.66 11.52 8.24
CA ILE A 137 0.71 12.55 7.87
C ILE A 137 -0.64 12.20 8.50
N PRO A 138 -1.25 13.10 9.29
CA PRO A 138 -2.54 12.82 9.89
C PRO A 138 -3.64 12.78 8.83
N LEU A 139 -4.47 11.73 8.89
CA LEU A 139 -5.70 11.64 8.12
C LEU A 139 -6.83 12.33 8.89
N LYS A 140 -7.41 13.38 8.32
CA LYS A 140 -8.55 14.11 8.91
C LYS A 140 -9.71 14.12 7.94
N ASN A 141 -10.88 13.63 8.35
CA ASN A 141 -12.07 13.55 7.50
C ASN A 141 -11.78 12.89 6.14
N LYS A 142 -11.06 11.76 6.15
CA LYS A 142 -10.59 11.03 4.95
C LYS A 142 -9.70 11.86 4.00
N LYS A 143 -9.05 12.92 4.49
CA LYS A 143 -8.16 13.77 3.69
C LYS A 143 -6.78 13.92 4.33
N LEU A 144 -5.76 13.89 3.49
CA LEU A 144 -4.39 14.28 3.81
C LEU A 144 -4.15 15.71 3.31
N GLY A 145 -3.45 16.51 4.13
CA GLY A 145 -3.09 17.89 3.80
C GLY A 145 -3.72 18.93 4.75
N PRO A 146 -3.72 20.22 4.35
CA PRO A 146 -3.33 20.72 3.03
C PRO A 146 -1.82 20.66 2.76
N PHE A 147 -1.48 20.49 1.49
CA PHE A 147 -0.12 20.49 0.95
C PHE A 147 0.11 21.70 0.03
N ILE A 148 1.37 22.10 -0.12
CA ILE A 148 1.81 23.00 -1.19
C ILE A 148 1.91 22.20 -2.49
N SER A 149 1.47 22.76 -3.62
CA SER A 149 1.49 22.13 -4.95
C SER A 149 2.87 21.51 -5.29
N SER A 150 2.90 20.19 -5.48
CA SER A 150 4.08 19.40 -5.85
C SER A 150 3.68 17.97 -6.21
N GLU A 151 4.64 17.13 -6.62
CA GLU A 151 4.46 15.68 -6.70
C GLU A 151 5.00 15.05 -5.41
N TYR A 152 4.16 14.36 -4.65
CA TYR A 152 4.55 13.73 -3.39
C TYR A 152 4.65 12.21 -3.54
N SER A 153 5.78 11.63 -3.13
CA SER A 153 5.88 10.19 -2.91
C SER A 153 5.27 9.85 -1.55
N VAL A 154 4.06 9.30 -1.56
CA VAL A 154 3.30 8.92 -0.37
C VAL A 154 3.38 7.41 -0.17
N LYS A 155 3.76 7.02 1.03
CA LYS A 155 3.75 5.63 1.50
C LYS A 155 2.50 5.42 2.35
N TYR A 156 1.60 4.56 1.89
CA TYR A 156 0.41 4.13 2.58
C TYR A 156 0.67 2.78 3.26
N LEU A 157 0.50 2.73 4.58
CA LEU A 157 0.54 1.51 5.37
C LEU A 157 -0.89 1.21 5.79
N LEU A 158 -1.46 0.17 5.19
CA LEU A 158 -2.82 -0.29 5.43
C LEU A 158 -2.75 -1.49 6.39
N ASP A 159 -3.60 -1.49 7.41
CA ASP A 159 -3.81 -2.61 8.35
C ASP A 159 -5.30 -2.97 8.28
N SER A 160 -5.59 -4.00 7.49
CA SER A 160 -6.93 -4.56 7.29
C SER A 160 -7.12 -5.75 8.23
N PRO A 161 -8.25 -5.82 8.96
CA PRO A 161 -8.52 -6.98 9.82
C PRO A 161 -8.61 -8.30 9.03
N ILE A 162 -9.00 -8.24 7.75
CA ILE A 162 -9.21 -9.42 6.89
C ILE A 162 -7.91 -9.81 6.17
N TYR A 163 -7.25 -8.84 5.55
CA TYR A 163 -6.12 -9.11 4.66
C TYR A 163 -4.75 -8.96 5.35
N GLY A 164 -4.70 -8.31 6.52
CA GLY A 164 -3.48 -8.04 7.28
C GLY A 164 -2.85 -6.70 6.93
N GLU A 165 -1.52 -6.63 7.02
CA GLU A 165 -0.77 -5.38 6.78
C GLU A 165 -0.17 -5.33 5.37
N ILE A 166 -0.29 -4.19 4.70
CA ILE A 166 0.36 -3.95 3.42
C ILE A 166 0.91 -2.53 3.31
N GLU A 167 2.00 -2.44 2.56
CA GLU A 167 2.61 -1.19 2.16
C GLU A 167 2.37 -0.92 0.67
N SER A 168 1.85 0.27 0.36
CA SER A 168 1.72 0.78 -1.00
C SER A 168 2.43 2.12 -1.13
N ASN A 169 3.28 2.24 -2.15
CA ASN A 169 3.99 3.48 -2.45
C ASN A 169 3.40 4.08 -3.73
N LYS A 170 2.81 5.29 -3.65
CA LYS A 170 2.25 5.99 -4.81
C LYS A 170 2.86 7.38 -4.95
N LYS A 171 2.91 7.87 -6.18
CA LYS A 171 3.25 9.26 -6.51
C LYS A 171 1.97 10.03 -6.75
N GLU A 172 1.71 11.02 -5.91
CA GLU A 172 0.51 11.83 -5.96
C GLU A 172 0.86 13.21 -6.56
N ASP A 173 0.40 13.47 -7.78
CA ASP A 173 0.64 14.75 -8.46
C ASP A 173 -0.38 15.81 -8.03
N LEU A 174 0.03 16.66 -7.09
CA LEU A 174 -0.78 17.76 -6.58
C LEU A 174 -0.45 19.10 -7.26
N ARG A 175 0.27 19.13 -8.39
CA ARG A 175 0.66 20.40 -9.03
C ARG A 175 -0.54 21.21 -9.51
N LYS A 176 -1.58 20.56 -10.02
CA LYS A 176 -2.73 21.24 -10.67
C LYS A 176 -4.07 21.05 -9.95
N SER A 177 -4.27 19.94 -9.25
CA SER A 177 -5.55 19.59 -8.62
C SER A 177 -5.35 18.82 -7.33
N ASN A 178 -6.42 18.72 -6.54
CA ASN A 178 -6.50 17.70 -5.51
C ASN A 178 -6.46 16.31 -6.15
N GLN A 179 -6.02 15.32 -5.39
CA GLN A 179 -6.04 13.92 -5.81
C GLN A 179 -7.06 13.14 -5.01
N LYS A 180 -7.53 12.05 -5.62
CA LYS A 180 -8.41 11.08 -5.01
C LYS A 180 -7.78 9.71 -5.18
N VAL A 181 -7.52 9.03 -4.08
CA VAL A 181 -6.85 7.74 -4.05
C VAL A 181 -7.84 6.73 -3.49
N SER A 182 -8.24 5.80 -4.35
CA SER A 182 -8.89 4.58 -3.88
C SER A 182 -7.82 3.58 -3.46
N LEU A 183 -7.94 3.13 -2.21
CA LEU A 183 -7.21 2.01 -1.63
C LEU A 183 -8.22 0.87 -1.49
N ASP A 184 -8.65 0.34 -2.64
CA ASP A 184 -9.47 -0.88 -2.68
C ASP A 184 -8.61 -2.03 -2.16
N GLU A 185 -8.88 -2.46 -0.94
CA GLU A 185 -8.13 -3.48 -0.23
C GLU A 185 -8.02 -4.75 -1.05
N SER A 186 -9.11 -5.20 -1.66
CA SER A 186 -9.11 -6.44 -2.45
C SER A 186 -8.05 -6.38 -3.55
N SER A 187 -8.03 -5.29 -4.34
CA SER A 187 -7.06 -5.10 -5.42
C SER A 187 -5.62 -4.96 -4.93
N VAL A 188 -5.41 -4.33 -3.78
CA VAL A 188 -4.10 -4.01 -3.24
C VAL A 188 -3.46 -5.25 -2.58
N PHE A 189 -4.25 -6.03 -1.83
CA PHE A 189 -3.75 -7.23 -1.15
C PHE A 189 -3.65 -8.44 -2.08
N ILE A 190 -4.53 -8.58 -3.07
CA ILE A 190 -4.51 -9.76 -3.94
C ILE A 190 -3.23 -9.85 -4.78
N GLN A 191 -2.61 -8.71 -5.09
CA GLN A 191 -1.35 -8.61 -5.82
C GLN A 191 -0.12 -8.69 -4.91
N ASN A 192 -0.30 -8.86 -3.60
CA ASN A 192 0.79 -8.84 -2.65
C ASN A 192 1.35 -10.23 -2.40
N ASP A 193 2.65 -10.40 -2.68
CA ASP A 193 3.35 -11.67 -2.49
C ASP A 193 3.24 -12.22 -1.06
N SER A 194 3.30 -11.35 -0.04
CA SER A 194 3.21 -11.78 1.36
C SER A 194 1.80 -12.30 1.70
N PHE A 195 0.76 -11.65 1.17
CA PHE A 195 -0.62 -12.11 1.33
C PHE A 195 -0.86 -13.43 0.59
N GLN A 196 -0.46 -13.53 -0.68
CA GLN A 196 -0.55 -14.78 -1.46
C GLN A 196 0.20 -15.93 -0.76
N ARG A 197 1.40 -15.66 -0.24
CA ARG A 197 2.19 -16.64 0.51
C ARG A 197 1.54 -17.02 1.85
N LYS A 198 0.83 -16.11 2.52
CA LYS A 198 0.02 -16.41 3.71
C LYS A 198 -1.08 -17.43 3.36
N LEU A 199 -1.82 -17.21 2.29
CA LEU A 199 -2.87 -18.13 1.84
C LEU A 199 -2.30 -19.50 1.47
N LEU A 200 -1.19 -19.53 0.71
CA LEU A 200 -0.50 -20.78 0.38
C LEU A 200 -0.05 -21.55 1.64
N LYS A 201 0.44 -20.84 2.67
CA LYS A 201 0.84 -21.47 3.95
C LYS A 201 -0.34 -22.15 4.64
N ARG A 202 -1.54 -21.55 4.61
CA ARG A 202 -2.76 -22.16 5.16
C ARG A 202 -3.13 -23.47 4.47
N ILE A 203 -2.96 -23.54 3.14
CA ILE A 203 -3.14 -24.80 2.40
C ILE A 203 -2.12 -25.86 2.86
N VAL A 204 -0.85 -25.48 2.96
CA VAL A 204 0.19 -26.41 3.43
C VAL A 204 -0.13 -26.92 4.84
N GLU A 205 -0.60 -26.05 5.74
CA GLU A 205 -1.02 -26.42 7.10
C GLU A 205 -2.20 -27.40 7.11
N TYR A 206 -3.19 -27.21 6.24
CA TYR A 206 -4.28 -28.18 6.03
C TYR A 206 -3.74 -29.55 5.63
N TYR A 207 -2.88 -29.64 4.62
CA TYR A 207 -2.34 -30.92 4.17
C TYR A 207 -1.43 -31.60 5.21
N VAL A 208 -0.62 -30.82 5.94
CA VAL A 208 0.23 -31.35 7.02
C VAL A 208 -0.62 -31.89 8.17
N SER A 209 -1.63 -31.15 8.61
CA SER A 209 -2.55 -31.59 9.66
C SER A 209 -3.43 -32.77 9.20
N MET A 210 -3.80 -32.84 7.92
CA MET A 210 -4.46 -34.00 7.32
C MET A 210 -3.61 -35.27 7.49
N ASN A 211 -2.32 -35.22 7.16
CA ASN A 211 -1.41 -36.36 7.37
C ASN A 211 -1.23 -36.73 8.85
N GLN A 212 -1.28 -35.75 9.76
CA GLN A 212 -1.29 -36.03 11.20
C GLN A 212 -2.58 -36.73 11.64
N CYS A 213 -3.74 -36.29 11.13
CA CYS A 213 -5.03 -36.92 11.40
C CYS A 213 -5.09 -38.35 10.86
N ILE A 214 -4.54 -38.59 9.66
CA ILE A 214 -4.42 -39.93 9.07
C ILE A 214 -3.61 -40.85 9.98
N LYS A 215 -2.42 -40.40 10.41
CA LYS A 215 -1.57 -41.15 11.35
C LYS A 215 -2.24 -41.38 12.70
N ASN A 216 -3.06 -40.43 13.14
CA ASN A 216 -3.82 -40.50 14.38
C ASN A 216 -5.15 -41.23 14.18
N ASP A 217 -5.11 -42.42 13.59
CA ASP A 217 -6.25 -43.31 13.40
C ASP A 217 -7.48 -42.66 12.72
N LEU A 218 -7.22 -41.82 11.70
CA LEU A 218 -8.26 -41.09 10.97
C LEU A 218 -9.12 -40.17 11.87
N SER A 219 -8.51 -39.56 12.90
CA SER A 219 -9.17 -38.59 13.78
C SER A 219 -8.94 -37.14 13.32
N PHE A 220 -9.95 -36.51 12.75
CA PHE A 220 -9.87 -35.20 12.07
C PHE A 220 -10.24 -33.99 12.95
N GLY A 221 -10.42 -34.17 14.26
CA GLY A 221 -10.70 -33.04 15.18
C GLY A 221 -9.60 -31.97 15.22
N ALA A 222 -8.36 -32.37 14.94
CA ALA A 222 -7.18 -31.50 14.92
C ALA A 222 -6.84 -30.93 13.52
N LEU A 223 -7.68 -31.15 12.51
CA LEU A 223 -7.44 -30.68 11.14
C LEU A 223 -7.40 -29.13 11.10
N ASP A 224 -6.37 -28.54 10.50
CA ASP A 224 -6.18 -27.10 10.45
C ASP A 224 -6.81 -26.45 9.20
N ALA A 225 -6.95 -25.13 9.24
CA ALA A 225 -7.39 -24.29 8.13
C ALA A 225 -8.74 -24.68 7.50
N VAL A 226 -9.66 -25.23 8.31
CA VAL A 226 -11.05 -25.52 7.95
C VAL A 226 -11.98 -25.13 9.10
N THR A 227 -13.28 -24.99 8.82
CA THR A 227 -14.28 -24.71 9.85
C THR A 227 -14.55 -25.95 10.71
N ILE A 228 -15.10 -25.75 11.91
CA ILE A 228 -15.50 -26.86 12.81
C ILE A 228 -16.49 -27.80 12.12
N ASP A 229 -17.41 -27.26 11.33
CA ASP A 229 -18.41 -28.06 10.64
C ASP A 229 -17.82 -28.87 9.49
N GLU A 230 -16.82 -28.34 8.77
CA GLU A 230 -16.10 -29.12 7.76
C GLU A 230 -15.28 -30.25 8.40
N LYS A 231 -14.66 -30.02 9.58
CA LYS A 231 -13.99 -31.10 10.32
C LYS A 231 -14.95 -32.25 10.65
N LYS A 232 -16.16 -31.94 11.11
CA LYS A 232 -17.18 -32.95 11.43
C LYS A 232 -17.63 -33.71 10.18
N LYS A 233 -17.77 -33.01 9.06
CA LYS A 233 -18.14 -33.60 7.77
C LYS A 233 -17.07 -34.57 7.28
N ILE A 234 -15.80 -34.16 7.27
CA ILE A 234 -14.66 -35.03 6.91
C ILE A 234 -14.59 -36.24 7.85
N GLN A 235 -14.78 -36.05 9.16
CA GLN A 235 -14.81 -37.16 10.11
C GLN A 235 -15.93 -38.16 9.76
N ALA A 236 -17.14 -37.69 9.50
CA ALA A 236 -18.27 -38.55 9.16
C ALA A 236 -18.04 -39.33 7.85
N GLU A 237 -17.44 -38.69 6.83
CA GLU A 237 -17.09 -39.34 5.57
C GLU A 237 -16.06 -40.45 5.78
N PHE A 238 -15.00 -40.21 6.56
CA PHE A 238 -14.01 -41.24 6.87
C PHE A 238 -14.56 -42.35 7.76
N ASP A 239 -15.44 -42.05 8.71
CA ASP A 239 -16.12 -43.06 9.54
C ASP A 239 -16.99 -43.99 8.67
N GLU A 240 -17.62 -43.46 7.63
CA GLU A 240 -18.40 -44.25 6.65
C GLU A 240 -17.51 -45.10 5.74
N LEU A 241 -16.35 -44.57 5.32
CA LEU A 241 -15.41 -45.27 4.43
C LEU A 241 -14.56 -46.32 5.16
N ARG A 242 -14.24 -46.10 6.44
CA ARG A 242 -13.31 -46.91 7.25
C ARG A 242 -13.61 -48.41 7.22
N PRO A 243 -14.86 -48.90 7.27
CA PRO A 243 -15.17 -50.32 7.17
C PRO A 243 -14.70 -50.98 5.88
N TYR A 244 -14.52 -50.23 4.79
CA TYR A 244 -14.19 -50.72 3.46
C TYR A 244 -12.70 -50.60 3.11
N MET A 245 -11.93 -49.87 3.91
CA MET A 245 -10.51 -49.60 3.66
C MET A 245 -9.61 -50.52 4.49
N ASN A 246 -8.53 -51.00 3.87
CA ASN A 246 -7.39 -51.65 4.53
C ASN A 246 -6.32 -50.62 4.90
N SER A 247 -5.99 -49.73 3.96
CA SER A 247 -5.03 -48.65 4.20
C SER A 247 -5.44 -47.38 3.48
N TYR A 248 -4.96 -46.25 4.00
CA TYR A 248 -5.06 -44.94 3.39
C TYR A 248 -3.70 -44.26 3.49
N ASP A 249 -3.13 -43.91 2.35
CA ASP A 249 -1.81 -43.32 2.21
C ASP A 249 -1.92 -41.99 1.48
N GLN A 250 -1.31 -40.95 2.04
CA GLN A 250 -1.20 -39.64 1.38
C GLN A 250 0.22 -39.11 1.56
N LYS A 251 0.80 -38.57 0.48
CA LYS A 251 2.10 -37.90 0.53
C LYS A 251 2.19 -36.70 -0.41
N PHE A 252 2.97 -35.71 -0.01
CA PHE A 252 3.25 -34.50 -0.79
C PHE A 252 4.55 -33.84 -0.30
N GLN A 253 5.08 -32.90 -1.07
CA GLN A 253 6.22 -32.07 -0.68
C GLN A 253 6.09 -30.62 -1.19
N THR A 254 5.45 -30.41 -2.33
CA THR A 254 5.53 -29.17 -3.09
C THR A 254 4.15 -28.60 -3.36
N PHE A 255 3.99 -27.32 -3.07
CA PHE A 255 2.82 -26.53 -3.46
C PHE A 255 3.27 -25.31 -4.25
N VAL A 256 2.57 -25.02 -5.33
CA VAL A 256 2.80 -23.85 -6.19
C VAL A 256 1.46 -23.20 -6.48
N VAL A 257 1.37 -21.88 -6.35
CA VAL A 257 0.17 -21.12 -6.75
C VAL A 257 0.49 -20.20 -7.92
N ASN A 258 -0.47 -20.05 -8.82
CA ASN A 258 -0.41 -19.06 -9.88
C ASN A 258 -0.75 -17.68 -9.29
N SER A 259 0.25 -16.82 -9.10
CA SER A 259 0.07 -15.49 -8.51
C SER A 259 -0.88 -14.58 -9.29
N GLU A 260 -1.12 -14.88 -10.56
CA GLU A 260 -2.02 -14.12 -11.45
C GLU A 260 -3.47 -14.63 -11.42
N SER A 261 -3.71 -15.81 -10.84
CA SER A 261 -5.05 -16.44 -10.79
C SER A 261 -5.94 -15.92 -9.67
N PHE A 262 -5.35 -15.24 -8.68
CA PHE A 262 -6.07 -14.83 -7.49
C PHE A 262 -7.21 -13.85 -7.80
N LYS A 263 -8.41 -14.19 -7.35
CA LYS A 263 -9.62 -13.37 -7.45
C LYS A 263 -10.23 -13.20 -6.07
N VAL A 264 -10.72 -12.00 -5.77
CA VAL A 264 -11.46 -11.71 -4.55
C VAL A 264 -12.92 -11.55 -4.90
N GLU A 265 -13.78 -12.28 -4.22
CA GLU A 265 -15.23 -12.06 -4.25
C GLU A 265 -15.64 -11.47 -2.90
N SER A 266 -16.16 -10.25 -2.94
CA SER A 266 -16.63 -9.54 -1.74
C SER A 266 -18.14 -9.39 -1.80
N GLY A 267 -18.83 -10.08 -0.89
CA GLY A 267 -20.29 -9.99 -0.69
C GLY A 267 -20.61 -10.00 0.80
N ASN A 268 -21.52 -10.88 1.24
CA ASN A 268 -21.72 -11.15 2.67
C ASN A 268 -20.51 -11.86 3.31
N GLU A 269 -19.75 -12.57 2.47
CA GLU A 269 -18.56 -13.33 2.82
C GLU A 269 -17.41 -12.85 1.93
N THR A 270 -16.20 -12.79 2.48
CA THR A 270 -14.99 -12.49 1.71
C THR A 270 -14.33 -13.81 1.30
N LYS A 271 -14.28 -14.06 -0.01
CA LYS A 271 -13.70 -15.26 -0.59
C LYS A 271 -12.54 -14.92 -1.50
N VAL A 272 -11.56 -15.82 -1.54
CA VAL A 272 -10.42 -15.75 -2.44
C VAL A 272 -10.32 -17.06 -3.19
N THR A 273 -10.30 -16.97 -4.52
CA THR A 273 -10.18 -18.12 -5.42
C THR A 273 -8.87 -18.03 -6.20
N PHE A 274 -8.16 -19.14 -6.34
CA PHE A 274 -6.88 -19.20 -7.05
C PHE A 274 -6.51 -20.62 -7.48
N ASP A 275 -5.62 -20.72 -8.45
CA ASP A 275 -5.10 -21.97 -8.97
C ASP A 275 -3.93 -22.46 -8.11
N LEU A 276 -3.99 -23.74 -7.74
CA LEU A 276 -2.98 -24.45 -6.97
C LEU A 276 -2.49 -25.67 -7.75
N TYR A 277 -1.19 -25.90 -7.70
CA TYR A 277 -0.55 -27.16 -8.01
C TYR A 277 0.02 -27.77 -6.73
N THR A 278 -0.19 -29.08 -6.55
CA THR A 278 0.42 -29.90 -5.50
C THR A 278 0.89 -31.23 -6.07
N ASP A 279 2.03 -31.72 -5.60
CA ASP A 279 2.54 -33.06 -5.92
C ASP A 279 1.91 -34.16 -5.05
N ASN A 280 0.71 -33.91 -4.52
CA ASN A 280 -0.06 -34.86 -3.72
C ASN A 280 -0.30 -36.17 -4.49
N GLU A 281 -0.05 -37.29 -3.80
CA GLU A 281 -0.38 -38.63 -4.25
C GLU A 281 -1.16 -39.32 -3.13
N LEU A 282 -2.36 -39.79 -3.46
CA LEU A 282 -3.26 -40.47 -2.54
C LEU A 282 -3.46 -41.91 -3.02
N THR A 283 -3.41 -42.86 -2.11
CA THR A 283 -3.60 -44.28 -2.39
C THR A 283 -4.50 -44.89 -1.32
N VAL A 284 -5.55 -45.59 -1.75
CA VAL A 284 -6.48 -46.30 -0.87
C VAL A 284 -6.49 -47.77 -1.25
N GLN A 285 -6.11 -48.64 -0.31
CA GLN A 285 -6.28 -50.07 -0.48
C GLN A 285 -7.62 -50.47 0.13
N LEU A 286 -8.52 -51.06 -0.68
CA LEU A 286 -9.80 -51.56 -0.18
C LEU A 286 -9.68 -52.99 0.37
N LYS A 287 -10.59 -53.35 1.28
CA LYS A 287 -10.75 -54.73 1.77
C LYS A 287 -11.17 -55.65 0.64
N LYS A 288 -10.68 -56.89 0.63
CA LYS A 288 -11.02 -57.89 -0.41
C LYS A 288 -12.53 -58.10 -0.58
N GLU A 289 -13.31 -57.96 0.50
CA GLU A 289 -14.77 -58.12 0.49
C GLU A 289 -15.49 -57.01 -0.30
N SER A 290 -14.82 -55.89 -0.60
CA SER A 290 -15.35 -54.82 -1.46
C SER A 290 -15.37 -55.19 -2.95
N GLY A 291 -14.78 -56.31 -3.35
CA GLY A 291 -14.72 -56.76 -4.74
C GLY A 291 -13.65 -56.08 -5.60
N MET A 292 -12.90 -55.11 -5.06
CA MET A 292 -11.75 -54.48 -5.71
C MET A 292 -10.45 -54.91 -5.02
N THR A 293 -9.50 -55.42 -5.81
CA THR A 293 -8.19 -55.87 -5.32
C THR A 293 -7.06 -54.88 -5.61
N GLU A 294 -7.24 -54.04 -6.61
CA GLU A 294 -6.27 -53.00 -6.97
C GLU A 294 -6.46 -51.76 -6.09
N PRO A 295 -5.38 -51.09 -5.69
CA PRO A 295 -5.47 -49.84 -4.95
C PRO A 295 -6.09 -48.74 -5.82
N LEU A 296 -6.94 -47.92 -5.22
CA LEU A 296 -7.40 -46.68 -5.83
C LEU A 296 -6.29 -45.64 -5.68
N ILE A 297 -5.89 -45.02 -6.79
CA ILE A 297 -4.81 -44.03 -6.80
C ILE A 297 -5.33 -42.73 -7.39
N ASP A 298 -5.17 -41.63 -6.66
CA ASP A 298 -5.43 -40.28 -7.14
C ASP A 298 -4.11 -39.52 -7.31
N LYS A 299 -3.94 -38.96 -8.51
CA LYS A 299 -2.80 -38.13 -8.94
C LYS A 299 -3.26 -36.79 -9.51
N SER A 300 -4.39 -36.30 -9.05
CA SER A 300 -4.89 -34.98 -9.39
C SER A 300 -3.99 -33.94 -8.73
N HIS A 301 -3.20 -33.25 -9.55
CA HIS A 301 -2.18 -32.33 -9.07
C HIS A 301 -2.62 -30.87 -9.08
N ASN A 302 -3.71 -30.53 -9.77
CA ASN A 302 -4.17 -29.15 -9.89
C ASN A 302 -5.56 -29.01 -9.30
N ALA A 303 -5.75 -27.93 -8.56
CA ALA A 303 -7.05 -27.56 -8.03
C ALA A 303 -7.31 -26.07 -8.21
N GLU A 304 -8.57 -25.70 -8.42
CA GLU A 304 -9.05 -24.39 -8.05
C GLU A 304 -9.39 -24.40 -6.56
N VAL A 305 -8.73 -23.54 -5.80
CA VAL A 305 -8.94 -23.40 -4.35
C VAL A 305 -9.87 -22.23 -4.12
N THR A 306 -10.92 -22.43 -3.32
CA THR A 306 -11.67 -21.33 -2.73
C THR A 306 -11.42 -21.30 -1.23
N MET A 307 -10.92 -20.15 -0.74
CA MET A 307 -10.77 -19.85 0.67
C MET A 307 -11.78 -18.81 1.11
N LEU A 308 -12.30 -18.96 2.32
CA LEU A 308 -13.19 -18.03 2.99
C LEU A 308 -12.45 -17.39 4.16
N TYR A 309 -12.64 -16.10 4.40
CA TYR A 309 -12.24 -15.48 5.66
C TYR A 309 -13.31 -15.77 6.74
N ASP A 310 -12.96 -16.62 7.70
CA ASP A 310 -13.81 -16.99 8.82
C ASP A 310 -13.75 -15.89 9.89
N GLN A 311 -14.89 -15.27 10.20
CA GLN A 311 -14.96 -14.14 11.13
C GLN A 311 -14.74 -14.54 12.59
N ASP A 312 -15.08 -15.78 12.95
CA ASP A 312 -14.95 -16.27 14.33
C ASP A 312 -13.49 -16.62 14.64
N GLN A 313 -12.81 -17.28 13.72
CA GLN A 313 -11.40 -17.65 13.78
C GLN A 313 -10.47 -16.49 13.41
N LYS A 314 -11.00 -15.45 12.74
CA LYS A 314 -10.24 -14.31 12.20
C LYS A 314 -9.10 -14.74 11.29
N ASP A 315 -9.33 -15.77 10.49
CA ASP A 315 -8.32 -16.32 9.60
C ASP A 315 -8.94 -16.93 8.34
N TRP A 316 -8.08 -17.19 7.37
CA TRP A 316 -8.46 -17.83 6.11
C TRP A 316 -8.55 -19.35 6.29
N VAL A 317 -9.70 -19.89 5.90
CA VAL A 317 -10.01 -21.32 5.90
C VAL A 317 -10.35 -21.79 4.49
N ILE A 318 -10.04 -23.04 4.19
CA ILE A 318 -10.38 -23.69 2.93
C ILE A 318 -11.88 -23.99 2.94
N GLN A 319 -12.55 -23.55 1.88
CA GLN A 319 -13.96 -23.85 1.63
C GLN A 319 -14.07 -25.00 0.61
N THR A 320 -13.31 -24.95 -0.48
CA THR A 320 -13.29 -26.03 -1.50
C THR A 320 -11.90 -26.19 -2.12
N LEU A 321 -11.62 -27.42 -2.53
CA LEU A 321 -10.53 -27.80 -3.42
C LEU A 321 -11.16 -28.56 -4.60
N ASP A 322 -11.26 -27.92 -5.76
CA ASP A 322 -11.89 -28.52 -6.95
C ASP A 322 -10.82 -29.03 -7.93
N PHE A 323 -10.76 -30.35 -8.08
CA PHE A 323 -9.81 -31.06 -8.95
C PHE A 323 -10.42 -31.50 -10.30
N GLU A 324 -11.73 -31.29 -10.54
CA GLU A 324 -12.46 -31.99 -11.61
C GLU A 324 -12.17 -31.46 -13.02
N THR A 325 -11.66 -30.24 -13.18
CA THR A 325 -11.63 -29.58 -14.51
C THR A 325 -10.31 -28.91 -14.92
N TYR A 326 -9.20 -29.15 -14.22
CA TYR A 326 -8.00 -28.32 -14.37
C TYR A 326 -6.76 -29.08 -14.83
N VAL A 327 -6.43 -29.00 -16.13
CA VAL A 327 -5.07 -29.25 -16.62
C VAL A 327 -4.33 -27.92 -16.66
N GLN A 328 -3.89 -27.45 -15.49
CA GLN A 328 -2.92 -26.37 -15.41
C GLN A 328 -1.52 -26.97 -15.31
N ASP A 329 -0.60 -26.47 -16.12
CA ASP A 329 0.80 -26.88 -16.06
C ASP A 329 1.56 -25.76 -15.33
N PRO A 330 2.03 -25.99 -14.10
CA PRO A 330 2.72 -24.94 -13.34
C PRO A 330 3.97 -24.41 -14.05
N SER A 331 4.53 -25.14 -15.02
CA SER A 331 5.64 -24.62 -15.84
C SER A 331 5.24 -23.45 -16.75
N LYS A 332 3.95 -23.24 -17.00
CA LYS A 332 3.41 -22.17 -17.85
C LYS A 332 2.99 -20.92 -17.07
N TRP A 333 3.01 -20.95 -15.74
CA TRP A 333 2.67 -19.79 -14.93
C TRP A 333 3.82 -18.79 -14.88
N THR A 334 3.56 -17.55 -15.27
CA THR A 334 4.57 -16.49 -15.38
C THR A 334 5.06 -16.04 -14.01
N THR A 335 4.13 -15.95 -13.04
CA THR A 335 4.38 -15.48 -11.68
C THR A 335 3.85 -16.50 -10.67
N GLN A 336 4.69 -16.91 -9.72
CA GLN A 336 4.38 -18.03 -8.83
C GLN A 336 4.84 -17.76 -7.39
N GLN A 337 4.08 -18.24 -6.43
CA GLN A 337 4.56 -18.49 -5.07
C GLN A 337 4.72 -20.00 -4.86
N LYS A 338 5.81 -20.42 -4.21
CA LYS A 338 6.13 -21.82 -3.98
C LYS A 338 6.49 -22.09 -2.53
N ILE A 339 5.95 -23.17 -1.98
CA ILE A 339 6.41 -23.77 -0.73
C ILE A 339 6.83 -25.20 -1.03
N LYS A 340 8.06 -25.54 -0.64
CA LYS A 340 8.58 -26.91 -0.67
C LYS A 340 8.98 -27.28 0.76
N LEU A 341 8.40 -28.35 1.28
CA LEU A 341 8.76 -28.87 2.60
C LEU A 341 10.17 -29.49 2.57
N GLU A 342 10.88 -29.42 3.70
CA GLU A 342 12.24 -29.95 3.83
C GLU A 342 12.30 -31.46 3.52
N GLN A 343 11.27 -32.18 3.93
CA GLN A 343 11.08 -33.61 3.68
C GLN A 343 9.70 -33.86 3.08
N VAL A 344 9.55 -34.98 2.38
CA VAL A 344 8.23 -35.46 1.95
C VAL A 344 7.38 -35.65 3.21
N ASN A 345 6.22 -35.02 3.23
CA ASN A 345 5.26 -35.20 4.29
C ASN A 345 4.32 -36.33 3.87
N GLU A 346 4.24 -37.36 4.71
CA GLU A 346 3.42 -38.54 4.45
C GLU A 346 2.54 -38.86 5.66
N GLY A 347 1.36 -39.41 5.40
CA GLY A 347 0.42 -39.94 6.37
C GLY A 347 -0.05 -41.31 5.90
N THR A 348 0.09 -42.32 6.75
CA THR A 348 -0.36 -43.68 6.48
C THR A 348 -1.24 -44.13 7.63
N TRP A 349 -2.42 -44.62 7.28
CA TRP A 349 -3.31 -45.36 8.17
C TRP A 349 -3.42 -46.80 7.67
N ASP A 350 -3.34 -47.76 8.59
CA ASP A 350 -3.46 -49.19 8.31
C ASP A 350 -4.40 -49.82 9.33
N SER A 351 -5.44 -50.49 8.83
CA SER A 351 -6.44 -51.18 9.65
C SER A 351 -5.88 -52.34 10.48
N GLU A 352 -4.75 -52.93 10.08
CA GLU A 352 -4.08 -54.01 10.81
C GLU A 352 -3.11 -53.49 11.89
N ASN A 353 -2.65 -52.24 11.75
CA ASN A 353 -1.74 -51.57 12.68
C ASN A 353 -2.25 -50.16 13.05
N PRO A 354 -3.44 -50.04 13.68
CA PRO A 354 -3.91 -48.74 14.14
C PRO A 354 -2.89 -48.20 15.14
N THR A 355 -2.37 -46.99 14.87
CA THR A 355 -1.37 -46.39 15.75
C THR A 355 -2.00 -46.18 17.12
N GLU A 356 -1.44 -46.79 18.18
CA GLU A 356 -1.97 -46.67 19.54
C GLU A 356 -2.01 -45.19 19.95
N MET A 357 -3.17 -44.73 20.44
CA MET A 357 -3.35 -43.38 20.98
C MET A 357 -2.32 -43.15 22.11
N ILE A 358 -1.50 -42.09 21.99
CA ILE A 358 -0.67 -41.57 23.10
C ILE A 358 -1.45 -40.51 23.85
#